data_AF-A0A0G4KSL6-F1
#
_entry.id   AF-A0A0G4KSL6-F1
#
_cell.length_a   1.000
_cell.length_b   1.000
_cell.length_c   1.000
_cell.angle_alpha   90.00
_cell.angle_beta   90.00
_cell.angle_gamma   90.00
#
_symmetry.space_group_name_H-M   'P 1'
#
loop_
_entity.id
_entity.type
_entity.pdbx_description
1 polymer ?
#
loop_
_entity_poly.entity_id
_entity_poly.type
_entity_poly.pdbx_seq_one_letter_code
_entity_poly.pdbx_strand_id
1 'polypeptide(L)'
;MAGRPDDYAPFLEEPLDGYLTKIRDTAEWGGQLELAALAARYGVEIKVVQDGRTETIETPSGGKDGEAAEVIWLAYYRHGYGLGEHYNSL
;
A
#
# COMPACT_ATOMS: atom_id res chain seq x y z
N MET A 1 -3.50 -10.18 -0.57
CA MET A 1 -2.72 -10.69 -1.73
C MET A 1 -2.94 -12.17 -2.01
N ALA A 2 -2.48 -13.11 -1.17
CA ALA A 2 -2.62 -14.55 -1.45
C ALA A 2 -4.05 -15.03 -1.82
N GLY A 3 -5.09 -14.45 -1.20
CA GLY A 3 -6.48 -14.79 -1.50
C GLY A 3 -7.07 -14.16 -2.77
N ARG A 4 -6.31 -13.33 -3.48
CA ARG A 4 -6.72 -12.63 -4.72
C ARG A 4 -5.51 -12.50 -5.68
N PRO A 5 -4.86 -13.61 -6.08
CA PRO A 5 -3.57 -13.58 -6.76
C PRO A 5 -3.61 -12.87 -8.13
N ASP A 6 -4.72 -12.98 -8.86
CA ASP A 6 -4.89 -12.37 -10.18
C ASP A 6 -4.84 -10.84 -10.15
N ASP A 7 -5.15 -10.23 -9.00
CA ASP A 7 -5.11 -8.78 -8.81
C ASP A 7 -3.68 -8.25 -8.60
N TYR A 8 -2.71 -9.11 -8.28
CA TYR A 8 -1.36 -8.70 -7.88
C TYR A 8 -0.24 -9.31 -8.73
N ALA A 9 -0.36 -10.60 -9.09
CA ALA A 9 0.67 -11.31 -9.83
C ALA A 9 1.09 -10.65 -11.17
N PRO A 10 0.19 -10.03 -11.96
CA PRO A 10 0.59 -9.34 -13.19
C PRO A 10 1.53 -8.15 -13.01
N PHE A 11 1.63 -7.61 -11.78
CA PHE A 11 2.46 -6.45 -11.46
C PHE A 11 3.80 -6.83 -10.82
N LEU A 12 4.05 -8.13 -10.61
CA LEU A 12 5.27 -8.63 -9.99
C LEU A 12 6.26 -9.16 -11.04
N GLU A 13 7.55 -8.89 -10.82
CA GLU A 13 8.64 -9.44 -11.63
C GLU A 13 9.03 -10.87 -11.20
N GLU A 14 8.50 -11.33 -10.06
CA GLU A 14 8.77 -12.63 -9.47
C GLU A 14 7.47 -13.38 -9.10
N PRO A 15 7.52 -14.69 -8.86
CA PRO A 15 6.34 -15.44 -8.41
C PRO A 15 5.76 -14.87 -7.11
N LEU A 16 4.43 -14.74 -7.06
CA LEU A 16 3.72 -14.15 -5.93
C LEU A 16 4.11 -14.77 -4.57
N ASP A 17 4.25 -16.09 -4.48
CA ASP A 17 4.62 -16.76 -3.22
C ASP A 17 6.01 -16.35 -2.72
N GLY A 18 6.96 -16.15 -3.63
CA GLY A 18 8.30 -15.66 -3.31
C GLY A 18 8.26 -14.23 -2.80
N TYR A 19 7.53 -13.36 -3.51
CA TYR A 19 7.31 -11.98 -3.12
C TYR A 19 6.65 -11.85 -1.74
N LEU A 20 5.58 -12.62 -1.49
CA LEU A 20 4.89 -12.63 -0.20
C LEU A 20 5.80 -13.09 0.94
N THR A 21 6.66 -14.07 0.67
CA THR A 21 7.64 -14.53 1.65
C THR A 21 8.65 -13.43 1.97
N LYS A 22 9.17 -12.71 0.95
CA LYS A 22 10.09 -11.59 1.16
C LYS A 22 9.46 -10.45 1.96
N ILE A 23 8.29 -9.97 1.55
CA ILE A 23 7.58 -8.88 2.24
C ILE A 23 7.23 -9.27 3.69
N ARG A 24 6.86 -10.54 3.94
CA ARG A 24 6.49 -10.99 5.29
C ARG A 24 7.69 -11.23 6.21
N ASP A 25 8.73 -11.85 5.68
CA ASP A 25 9.80 -12.45 6.49
C ASP A 25 11.09 -11.61 6.49
N THR A 26 11.12 -10.50 5.76
CA THR A 26 12.29 -9.61 5.66
C THR A 26 11.93 -8.15 5.93
N ALA A 27 12.93 -7.27 5.93
CA ALA A 27 12.76 -5.82 6.04
C ALA A 27 12.62 -5.14 4.66
N GLU A 28 12.18 -5.87 3.64
CA GLU A 28 11.89 -5.30 2.33
C GLU A 28 10.73 -4.31 2.42
N TRP A 29 10.90 -3.17 1.76
CA TRP A 29 9.93 -2.09 1.81
C TRP A 29 8.72 -2.40 0.94
N GLY A 30 7.53 -2.23 1.49
CA GLY A 30 6.30 -2.22 0.71
C GLY A 30 6.08 -0.90 -0.03
N GLY A 31 5.21 -0.93 -1.03
CA GLY A 31 4.84 0.25 -1.81
C GLY A 31 3.37 0.21 -2.24
N GLN A 32 3.09 0.62 -3.47
CA GLN A 32 1.73 0.75 -4.00
C GLN A 32 0.93 -0.55 -3.91
N LEU A 33 1.57 -1.70 -4.17
CA LEU A 33 0.91 -3.00 -4.17
C LEU A 33 0.43 -3.38 -2.77
N GLU A 34 1.29 -3.20 -1.76
CA GLU A 34 0.99 -3.43 -0.35
C GLU A 34 -0.10 -2.49 0.13
N LEU A 35 -0.01 -1.21 -0.19
CA LEU A 35 -1.00 -0.21 0.18
C LEU A 35 -2.37 -0.51 -0.46
N ALA A 36 -2.42 -0.90 -1.73
CA ALA A 36 -3.67 -1.32 -2.38
C ALA A 36 -4.26 -2.58 -1.74
N ALA A 37 -3.42 -3.56 -1.37
CA ALA A 37 -3.87 -4.75 -0.66
C ALA A 37 -4.41 -4.43 0.74
N LEU A 38 -3.79 -3.48 1.46
CA LEU A 38 -4.25 -3.01 2.76
C LEU A 38 -5.57 -2.24 2.64
N ALA A 39 -5.67 -1.32 1.68
CA ALA A 39 -6.90 -0.57 1.38
C ALA A 39 -8.06 -1.52 1.11
N ALA A 40 -7.88 -2.53 0.25
CA ALA A 40 -8.90 -3.53 -0.05
C ALA A 40 -9.21 -4.45 1.14
N ARG A 41 -8.22 -4.85 1.93
CA ARG A 41 -8.43 -5.73 3.10
C ARG A 41 -9.19 -5.03 4.23
N TYR A 42 -8.86 -3.77 4.48
CA TYR A 42 -9.43 -3.00 5.57
C TYR A 42 -10.66 -2.20 5.17
N GLY A 43 -10.89 -2.01 3.86
CA GLY A 43 -11.99 -1.20 3.33
C GLY A 43 -11.78 0.29 3.60
N VAL A 44 -10.53 0.75 3.48
CA VAL A 44 -10.11 2.12 3.75
C VAL A 44 -9.54 2.75 2.48
N GLU A 45 -9.67 4.06 2.36
CA GLU A 45 -8.92 4.85 1.38
C GLU A 45 -7.58 5.25 2.01
N ILE A 46 -6.48 5.19 1.26
CA ILE A 46 -5.17 5.62 1.74
C ILE A 46 -4.72 6.82 0.93
N LYS A 47 -4.40 7.93 1.61
CA LYS A 47 -3.83 9.12 1.00
C LYS A 47 -2.36 9.25 1.37
N VAL A 48 -1.51 9.26 0.37
CA VAL A 48 -0.06 9.42 0.53
C VAL A 48 0.33 10.82 0.09
N VAL A 49 0.81 11.63 1.03
CA VAL A 49 1.35 12.96 0.77
C VAL A 49 2.84 12.85 0.49
N GLN A 50 3.27 13.32 -0.67
CA GLN A 50 4.68 13.35 -1.08
C GLN A 50 4.95 14.59 -1.93
N ASP A 51 5.97 15.36 -1.56
CA ASP A 51 6.51 16.48 -2.38
C ASP A 51 5.40 17.43 -2.91
N GLY A 52 4.52 17.86 -2.01
CA GLY A 52 3.40 18.76 -2.34
C GLY A 52 2.28 18.13 -3.18
N ARG A 53 2.35 16.83 -3.47
CA ARG A 53 1.30 16.05 -4.14
C ARG A 53 0.63 15.09 -3.16
N THR A 54 -0.59 14.70 -3.51
CA THR A 54 -1.32 13.65 -2.80
C THR A 54 -1.72 12.58 -3.80
N GLU A 55 -1.29 11.36 -3.52
CA GLU A 55 -1.74 10.16 -4.21
C GLU A 55 -2.86 9.52 -3.39
N THR A 56 -3.93 9.12 -4.08
CA THR A 56 -5.06 8.43 -3.45
C THR A 56 -5.09 6.99 -3.93
N ILE A 57 -5.09 6.07 -2.97
CA ILE A 57 -5.26 4.64 -3.20
C ILE A 57 -6.69 4.32 -2.77
N GLU A 58 -7.54 4.16 -3.77
CA GLU A 58 -8.96 3.92 -3.57
C GLU A 58 -9.22 2.47 -3.12
N THR A 59 -10.23 2.30 -2.27
CA THR A 59 -10.76 0.96 -2.00
C THR A 59 -11.71 0.55 -3.13
N PRO A 60 -11.56 -0.64 -3.73
CA PRO A 60 -12.43 -1.10 -4.82
C PRO A 60 -13.92 -1.23 -4.45
N SER A 61 -14.26 -1.18 -3.16
CA SER A 61 -15.60 -1.49 -2.65
C SER A 61 -16.30 -0.30 -1.98
N GLY A 62 -15.72 0.90 -2.02
CA GLY A 62 -16.33 2.12 -1.45
C GLY A 62 -16.33 2.20 0.09
N GLY A 63 -15.88 1.14 0.77
CA GLY A 63 -15.80 0.99 2.22
C GLY A 63 -16.19 -0.43 2.64
N LYS A 64 -16.12 -0.73 3.94
CA LYS A 64 -16.76 -1.94 4.48
C LYS A 64 -18.26 -1.69 4.64
N ASP A 65 -19.07 -2.70 4.32
CA ASP A 65 -20.50 -2.75 4.65
C ASP A 65 -21.37 -1.59 4.14
N GLY A 66 -20.95 -0.94 3.04
CA GLY A 66 -21.71 0.12 2.37
C GLY A 66 -21.61 1.50 3.01
N GLU A 67 -20.76 1.66 4.04
CA GLU A 67 -20.36 2.96 4.58
C GLU A 67 -19.24 3.58 3.74
N ALA A 68 -19.08 4.90 3.85
CA ALA A 68 -17.95 5.58 3.24
C ALA A 68 -16.63 5.07 3.86
N ALA A 69 -15.66 4.75 3.00
CA ALA A 69 -14.35 4.31 3.43
C ALA A 69 -13.69 5.32 4.39
N GLU A 70 -13.19 4.83 5.51
CA GLU A 70 -12.31 5.61 6.38
C GLU A 70 -11.04 5.99 5.61
N VAL A 71 -10.54 7.22 5.80
CA VAL A 71 -9.36 7.73 5.10
C VAL A 71 -8.15 7.72 6.03
N ILE A 72 -7.13 6.95 5.66
CA ILE A 72 -5.83 6.92 6.34
C ILE A 72 -4.85 7.84 5.62
N TRP A 73 -4.10 8.64 6.38
CA TRP A 73 -3.10 9.56 5.83
C TRP A 73 -1.69 9.08 6.15
N LEU A 74 -0.87 9.04 5.10
CA LEU A 74 0.55 8.73 5.18
C LEU A 74 1.34 9.88 4.57
N ALA A 75 2.49 10.21 5.16
CA ALA A 75 3.50 11.04 4.51
C ALA A 75 4.61 10.13 3.98
N TYR A 76 4.97 10.29 2.71
CA TYR A 76 6.11 9.61 2.11
C TYR A 76 7.23 10.62 1.82
N TYR A 77 8.40 10.37 2.42
CA TYR A 77 9.55 11.24 2.32
C TYR A 77 10.60 10.62 1.42
N ARG A 78 10.87 11.28 0.29
CA ARG A 78 12.00 10.95 -0.60
C ARG A 78 13.19 11.81 -0.16
N HIS A 79 14.11 11.19 0.57
CA HIS A 79 15.38 11.77 1.03
C HIS A 79 15.26 12.99 1.95
N GLY A 80 15.20 12.75 3.27
CA GLY A 80 15.59 13.72 4.29
C GLY A 80 16.86 13.25 5.00
N TYR A 81 17.98 13.98 4.84
CA TYR A 81 19.20 13.84 5.66
C TYR A 81 19.92 12.47 5.68
N GLY A 82 19.88 11.70 4.60
CA GLY A 82 20.68 10.47 4.45
C GLY A 82 20.04 9.18 5.00
N LEU A 83 18.77 9.23 5.41
CA LEU A 83 18.03 8.10 6.00
C LEU A 83 17.20 7.27 5.00
N GLY A 84 17.28 7.57 3.70
CA GLY A 84 16.52 6.86 2.66
C GLY A 84 15.05 7.27 2.56
N GLU A 85 14.29 6.51 1.77
CA GLU A 85 12.86 6.70 1.55
C GLU A 85 12.06 6.09 2.71
N HIS A 86 11.03 6.78 3.22
CA HIS A 86 10.20 6.23 4.30
C HIS A 86 8.76 6.78 4.36
N TYR A 87 7.87 5.96 4.94
CA TYR A 87 6.49 6.33 5.27
C TYR A 87 6.36 6.69 6.76
N ASN A 88 5.60 7.75 7.05
CA ASN A 88 5.16 8.10 8.41
C ASN A 88 3.62 8.21 8.44
N SER A 89 3.03 7.90 9.59
CA SER A 89 1.63 8.24 9.87
C SER A 89 1.48 9.75 10.09
N LEU A 90 0.38 10.31 9.60
CA LEU A 90 -0.02 11.71 9.84
C LEU A 90 -1.13 11.81 10.88
#